data_AF-A0A7X9BJ15-F1
#
_entry.id   AF-A0A7X9BJ15-F1
#
_cell.length_a   1.000
_cell.length_b   1.000
_cell.length_c   1.000
_cell.angle_alpha   90.00
_cell.angle_beta   90.00
_cell.angle_gamma   90.00
#
_symmetry.space_group_name_H-M   'P 1'
#
loop_
_entity.id
_entity.type
_entity.pdbx_description
1 polymer ?
#
loop_
_entity_poly.entity_id
_entity_poly.type
_entity_poly.pdbx_seq_one_letter_code
_entity_poly.pdbx_strand_id
1 'polypeptide(L)'
;TICAPIMSQYAAAEGLRSGASEVEKMRLSYQQRRNLMTSKLDEMDIPYIEPEGAFYIFVDIRKTGLSAEDFATKLINEYQVAVVPGSVFGKAGEGFVRCCYATEIKKLKIALERIKKMVQDLQRKNS
;
A
#
# COMPACT_ATOMS: atom_id res chain seq x y z
N THR A 1 -10.94 12.17 35.28
CA THR A 1 -9.94 12.65 34.30
C THR A 1 -9.36 11.45 33.59
N ILE A 2 -9.62 11.27 32.30
CA ILE A 2 -9.03 10.17 31.51
C ILE A 2 -7.88 10.78 30.72
N CYS A 3 -6.66 10.33 31.00
CA CYS A 3 -5.45 10.67 30.25
C CYS A 3 -4.85 9.39 29.66
N ALA A 4 -3.81 9.53 28.82
CA ALA A 4 -3.11 8.39 28.24
C ALA A 4 -2.56 7.46 29.35
N PRO A 5 -2.53 6.13 29.15
CA PRO A 5 -2.00 5.19 30.14
C PRO A 5 -0.58 5.58 30.59
N ILE A 6 -0.34 5.54 31.90
CA ILE A 6 0.93 5.99 32.48
C ILE A 6 2.15 5.26 31.88
N MET A 7 2.02 3.96 31.63
CA MET A 7 3.08 3.16 30.98
C MET A 7 3.40 3.64 29.57
N SER A 8 2.39 4.02 28.78
CA SER A 8 2.58 4.55 27.43
C SER A 8 3.27 5.91 27.44
N GLN A 9 2.98 6.75 28.45
CA GLN A 9 3.65 8.05 28.60
C GLN A 9 5.15 7.88 28.91
N TYR A 10 5.51 6.97 29.83
CA TYR A 10 6.92 6.65 30.12
C TYR A 10 7.62 6.04 28.90
N ALA A 11 7.00 5.09 28.21
CA ALA A 11 7.58 4.49 27.00
C ALA A 11 7.76 5.51 25.87
N ALA A 12 6.81 6.42 25.66
CA ALA A 12 6.93 7.48 24.67
C ALA A 12 8.06 8.47 25.02
N ALA A 13 8.20 8.83 26.29
CA ALA A 13 9.29 9.70 26.75
C ALA A 13 10.67 9.06 26.50
N GLU A 14 10.81 7.76 26.78
CA GLU A 14 12.04 7.03 26.47
C GLU A 14 12.28 6.91 24.97
N GLY A 15 11.23 6.60 24.19
CA GLY A 15 11.31 6.54 22.73
C GLY A 15 11.78 7.84 22.10
N LEU A 16 11.38 9.00 22.65
CA LEU A 16 11.85 10.31 22.21
C LEU A 16 13.32 10.59 22.56
N ARG A 17 13.82 10.05 23.68
CA ARG A 17 15.21 10.26 24.12
C ARG A 17 16.19 9.35 23.40
N SER A 18 15.82 8.09 23.19
CA SER A 18 16.77 7.03 22.81
C SER A 18 16.38 6.30 21.52
N GLY A 19 15.20 6.54 20.95
CA GLY A 19 14.66 5.75 19.83
C GLY A 19 15.12 6.16 18.43
N ALA A 20 15.90 7.24 18.28
CA ALA A 20 16.24 7.81 16.97
C ALA A 20 16.94 6.82 16.02
N SER A 21 17.84 5.96 16.53
CA SER A 21 18.52 4.95 15.73
C SER A 21 17.56 3.89 15.18
N GLU A 22 16.55 3.50 15.96
CA GLU A 22 15.55 2.52 15.53
C GLU A 22 14.60 3.12 14.50
N VAL A 23 14.25 4.40 14.64
CA VAL A 23 13.49 5.14 13.63
C VAL A 23 14.24 5.16 12.29
N GLU A 24 15.54 5.44 12.30
CA GLU A 24 16.33 5.49 11.07
C GLU A 24 16.44 4.12 10.39
N LYS A 25 16.66 3.04 11.16
CA LYS A 25 16.61 1.67 10.64
C LYS A 25 15.25 1.36 9.99
N MET A 26 14.16 1.77 10.63
CA MET A 26 12.81 1.57 10.13
C MET A 26 12.54 2.38 8.86
N ARG A 27 13.00 3.64 8.81
CA ARG A 27 12.92 4.52 7.63
C ARG A 27 13.61 3.91 6.42
N LEU A 28 14.85 3.42 6.59
CA LEU A 28 15.62 2.75 5.54
C LEU A 28 14.90 1.49 5.04
N SER A 29 14.36 0.68 5.96
CA SER A 29 13.61 -0.53 5.60
C SER A 29 12.33 -0.22 4.82
N TYR A 30 11.57 0.80 5.19
CA TYR A 30 10.40 1.24 4.42
C TYR A 30 10.79 1.83 3.06
N GLN A 31 11.89 2.59 2.99
CA GLN A 31 12.40 3.12 1.72
C GLN A 31 12.74 2.00 0.72
N GLN A 32 13.37 0.91 1.19
CA GLN A 32 13.64 -0.26 0.34
C GLN A 32 12.35 -0.91 -0.19
N ARG A 33 11.33 -1.05 0.65
CA ARG A 33 10.03 -1.62 0.25
C ARG A 33 9.27 -0.70 -0.71
N ARG A 34 9.34 0.62 -0.48
CA ARG A 34 8.78 1.64 -1.38
C ARG A 34 9.42 1.52 -2.76
N ASN A 35 10.76 1.51 -2.82
CA ASN A 35 11.49 1.42 -4.09
C ASN A 35 11.19 0.11 -4.84
N LEU A 36 11.02 -1.01 -4.11
CA LEU A 36 10.60 -2.28 -4.71
C LEU A 36 9.18 -2.18 -5.29
N MET A 37 8.25 -1.55 -4.57
CA MET A 37 6.87 -1.39 -5.01
C MET A 37 6.80 -0.53 -6.28
N THR A 38 7.42 0.65 -6.26
CA THR A 38 7.43 1.59 -7.40
C THR A 38 8.09 0.99 -8.63
N SER A 39 9.30 0.43 -8.47
CA SER A 39 10.03 -0.25 -9.55
C SER A 39 9.20 -1.38 -10.19
N LYS A 40 8.46 -2.15 -9.40
CA LYS A 40 7.60 -3.21 -9.95
C LYS A 40 6.36 -2.67 -10.64
N LEU A 41 5.75 -1.61 -10.12
CA LEU A 41 4.62 -0.95 -10.78
C LEU A 41 5.06 -0.35 -12.13
N ASP A 42 6.24 0.27 -12.19
CA ASP A 42 6.84 0.78 -13.44
C ASP A 42 7.08 -0.34 -14.45
N GLU A 43 7.68 -1.46 -14.04
CA GLU A 43 7.88 -2.64 -14.90
C GLU A 43 6.57 -3.21 -15.47
N MET A 44 5.45 -2.98 -14.79
CA MET A 44 4.12 -3.48 -15.17
C MET A 44 3.27 -2.46 -15.94
N ASP A 45 3.77 -1.25 -16.19
CA ASP A 45 3.01 -0.11 -16.74
C ASP A 45 1.70 0.19 -15.95
N ILE A 46 1.74 -0.03 -14.63
CA ILE A 46 0.61 0.31 -13.74
C ILE A 46 0.87 1.68 -13.14
N PRO A 47 0.08 2.72 -13.48
CA PRO A 47 0.33 4.06 -12.96
C PRO A 47 0.04 4.14 -11.45
N TYR A 48 0.73 5.04 -10.77
CA TYR A 48 0.56 5.31 -9.35
C TYR A 48 0.96 6.76 -9.02
N ILE A 49 0.58 7.21 -7.83
CA ILE A 49 1.03 8.50 -7.29
C ILE A 49 2.31 8.26 -6.50
N GLU A 50 3.40 8.96 -6.86
CA GLU A 50 4.69 8.82 -6.19
C GLU A 50 4.57 9.12 -4.68
N PRO A 51 4.91 8.16 -3.81
CA PRO A 51 4.76 8.34 -2.38
C PRO A 51 5.95 9.09 -1.75
N GLU A 52 5.71 10.34 -1.36
CA GLU A 52 6.71 11.19 -0.67
C GLU A 52 6.92 10.81 0.81
N GLY A 53 6.00 10.06 1.41
CA GLY A 53 6.06 9.65 2.81
C GLY A 53 5.07 8.55 3.18
N ALA A 54 4.90 8.33 4.49
CA ALA A 54 4.10 7.24 5.04
C ALA A 54 4.56 5.84 4.55
N PHE A 55 3.67 4.85 4.64
CA PHE A 55 3.90 3.46 4.20
C PHE A 55 2.81 2.97 3.23
N TYR A 56 2.24 3.90 2.46
CA TYR A 56 1.16 3.66 1.49
C TYR A 56 1.50 4.20 0.11
N ILE A 57 0.89 3.59 -0.91
CA ILE A 57 0.93 4.05 -2.31
C ILE A 57 -0.49 3.97 -2.89
N PHE A 58 -0.87 4.96 -3.68
CA PHE A 58 -2.14 4.97 -4.41
C PHE A 58 -1.88 4.51 -5.85
N VAL A 59 -2.44 3.36 -6.19
CA VAL A 59 -2.32 2.73 -7.50
C VAL A 59 -3.54 3.12 -8.34
N ASP A 60 -3.31 3.61 -9.55
CA ASP A 60 -4.35 3.99 -10.50
C ASP A 60 -4.90 2.76 -11.21
N ILE A 61 -6.20 2.51 -11.02
CA ILE A 61 -6.89 1.36 -11.60
C ILE A 61 -7.83 1.76 -12.73
N ARG A 62 -7.89 3.04 -13.13
CA ARG A 62 -8.88 3.54 -14.11
C ARG A 62 -8.79 2.83 -15.46
N LYS A 63 -7.58 2.43 -15.88
CA LYS A 63 -7.36 1.63 -17.10
C LYS A 63 -8.07 0.26 -17.07
N THR A 64 -8.47 -0.24 -15.90
CA THR A 64 -9.14 -1.54 -15.76
C THR A 64 -10.64 -1.50 -16.01
N GLY A 65 -11.25 -0.30 -16.00
CA GLY A 65 -12.70 -0.12 -16.14
C GLY A 65 -13.52 -0.50 -14.92
N LEU A 66 -12.90 -0.97 -13.83
CA LEU A 66 -13.57 -1.32 -12.58
C LEU A 66 -13.65 -0.12 -11.63
N SER A 67 -14.69 -0.10 -10.78
CA SER A 67 -14.73 0.77 -9.61
C SER A 67 -13.64 0.36 -8.59
N ALA A 68 -13.28 1.27 -7.68
CA ALA A 68 -12.31 0.97 -6.63
C ALA A 68 -12.76 -0.19 -5.72
N GLU A 69 -14.07 -0.29 -5.47
CA GLU A 69 -14.67 -1.33 -4.64
C GLU A 69 -14.71 -2.69 -5.35
N ASP A 70 -15.12 -2.72 -6.62
CA ASP A 70 -15.13 -3.94 -7.42
C ASP A 70 -13.72 -4.49 -7.62
N PHE A 71 -12.75 -3.62 -7.89
CA PHE A 71 -11.35 -4.00 -8.02
C PHE A 71 -10.83 -4.63 -6.74
N ALA A 72 -11.05 -3.98 -5.59
CA ALA A 72 -10.59 -4.51 -4.30
C ALA A 72 -11.25 -5.85 -3.95
N THR A 73 -12.56 -5.96 -4.18
CA THR A 73 -13.35 -7.18 -3.94
C THR A 73 -12.90 -8.32 -4.83
N LYS A 74 -12.68 -8.06 -6.12
CA LYS A 74 -12.16 -9.06 -7.06
C LYS A 74 -10.75 -9.52 -6.67
N LEU A 75 -9.89 -8.58 -6.33
CA LEU A 75 -8.50 -8.85 -5.97
C LEU A 75 -8.38 -9.72 -4.72
N ILE A 76 -9.20 -9.47 -3.68
CA ILE A 76 -9.19 -10.33 -2.49
C ILE A 76 -9.77 -11.71 -2.76
N ASN A 77 -10.90 -11.80 -3.46
CA ASN A 77 -11.60 -13.08 -3.66
C ASN A 77 -10.83 -14.02 -4.61
N GLU A 78 -10.38 -13.51 -5.76
CA GLU A 78 -9.78 -14.34 -6.81
C GLU A 78 -8.25 -14.41 -6.71
N TYR A 79 -7.63 -13.35 -6.21
CA TYR A 79 -6.17 -13.22 -6.17
C TYR A 79 -5.62 -13.18 -4.74
N GLN A 80 -6.46 -13.26 -3.71
CA GLN A 80 -6.02 -13.38 -2.32
C GLN A 80 -5.06 -12.24 -1.91
N VAL A 81 -5.34 -11.02 -2.38
CA VAL A 81 -4.61 -9.79 -2.03
C VAL A 81 -5.60 -8.73 -1.56
N ALA A 82 -5.43 -8.26 -0.33
CA ALA A 82 -6.26 -7.20 0.25
C ALA A 82 -5.67 -5.82 -0.07
N VAL A 83 -6.50 -4.94 -0.63
CA VAL A 83 -6.21 -3.51 -0.83
C VAL A 83 -7.37 -2.69 -0.31
N VAL A 84 -7.15 -1.40 -0.03
CA VAL A 84 -8.22 -0.51 0.40
C VAL A 84 -8.75 0.26 -0.81
N PRO A 85 -10.06 0.20 -1.11
CA PRO A 85 -10.66 1.04 -2.14
C PRO A 85 -10.36 2.52 -1.88
N GLY A 86 -9.94 3.27 -2.90
CA GLY A 86 -9.68 4.70 -2.74
C GLY A 86 -10.94 5.51 -2.41
N SER A 87 -12.11 5.01 -2.79
CA SER A 87 -13.43 5.60 -2.51
C SER A 87 -13.69 5.87 -1.02
N VAL A 88 -13.09 5.10 -0.11
CA VAL A 88 -13.22 5.30 1.35
C VAL A 88 -12.54 6.59 1.84
N PHE A 89 -11.62 7.17 1.03
CA PHE A 89 -10.96 8.44 1.31
C PHE A 89 -11.69 9.64 0.68
N GLY A 90 -12.89 9.41 0.14
CA GLY A 90 -13.72 10.42 -0.51
C GLY A 90 -13.60 10.39 -2.03
N LYS A 91 -14.37 11.27 -2.70
CA LYS A 91 -14.53 11.28 -4.17
C LYS A 91 -13.21 11.40 -4.95
N ALA A 92 -12.21 12.07 -4.39
CA ALA A 92 -10.90 12.23 -5.02
C ALA A 92 -10.11 10.91 -5.10
N GLY A 93 -10.45 9.90 -4.27
CA GLY A 93 -9.84 8.58 -4.30
C GLY A 93 -10.52 7.60 -5.27
N GLU A 94 -11.59 7.98 -5.95
CA GLU A 94 -12.22 7.14 -6.96
C GLU A 94 -11.24 6.82 -8.10
N GLY A 95 -11.28 5.58 -8.58
CA GLY A 95 -10.34 5.10 -9.59
C GLY A 95 -8.94 4.77 -9.05
N PHE A 96 -8.73 4.80 -7.73
CA PHE A 96 -7.50 4.37 -7.09
C PHE A 96 -7.74 3.26 -6.05
N VAL A 97 -6.68 2.51 -5.75
CA VAL A 97 -6.62 1.65 -4.57
C VAL A 97 -5.37 1.98 -3.75
N ARG A 98 -5.50 1.95 -2.42
CA ARG A 98 -4.39 2.18 -1.50
C ARG A 98 -3.75 0.86 -1.11
N CYS A 99 -2.48 0.71 -1.43
CA CYS A 99 -1.65 -0.43 -1.07
C CYS A 99 -0.71 -0.07 0.10
N CYS A 100 -0.58 -0.96 1.08
CA CYS A 100 0.34 -0.81 2.19
C CYS A 100 1.60 -1.66 1.95
N TYR A 101 2.78 -1.06 1.99
CA TYR A 101 4.05 -1.76 1.81
C TYR A 101 4.79 -2.00 3.13
N ALA A 102 4.16 -1.75 4.29
CA ALA A 102 4.69 -2.11 5.61
C ALA A 102 4.48 -3.60 5.92
N THR A 103 5.04 -4.48 5.07
CA THR A 103 4.94 -5.94 5.21
C THR A 103 6.26 -6.63 4.81
N GLU A 104 6.32 -7.95 4.94
CA GLU A 104 7.46 -8.74 4.50
C GLU A 104 7.68 -8.61 2.99
N ILE A 105 8.94 -8.46 2.56
CA ILE A 105 9.30 -8.31 1.14
C ILE A 105 8.77 -9.47 0.29
N LYS A 106 8.79 -10.71 0.81
CA LYS A 106 8.28 -11.88 0.10
C LYS A 106 6.78 -11.76 -0.18
N LYS A 107 6.00 -11.33 0.82
CA LYS A 107 4.56 -11.09 0.67
C LYS A 107 4.28 -9.96 -0.32
N LEU A 108 5.06 -8.89 -0.26
CA LEU A 108 4.95 -7.76 -1.19
C LEU A 108 5.17 -8.19 -2.65
N LYS A 109 6.22 -8.99 -2.92
CA LYS A 109 6.48 -9.53 -4.27
C LYS A 109 5.34 -10.40 -4.77
N ILE A 110 4.82 -11.30 -3.92
CA ILE A 110 3.68 -12.16 -4.27
C ILE A 110 2.45 -11.30 -4.59
N ALA A 111 2.16 -10.29 -3.78
CA ALA A 111 1.01 -9.40 -3.99
C ALA A 111 1.11 -8.65 -5.33
N LEU A 112 2.29 -8.11 -5.66
CA LEU A 112 2.56 -7.42 -6.92
C LEU A 112 2.36 -8.32 -8.14
N GLU A 113 2.88 -9.54 -8.12
CA GLU A 113 2.67 -10.50 -9.21
C GLU A 113 1.19 -10.87 -9.40
N ARG A 114 0.44 -10.93 -8.31
CA ARG A 114 -1.00 -11.22 -8.37
C ARG A 114 -1.81 -10.04 -8.89
N ILE A 115 -1.44 -8.81 -8.52
CA ILE A 115 -2.01 -7.58 -9.11
C ILE A 115 -1.73 -7.54 -10.61
N LYS A 116 -0.49 -7.82 -11.03
CA LYS A 116 -0.11 -7.93 -12.44
C LYS A 116 -1.03 -8.88 -13.20
N LYS A 117 -1.20 -10.09 -12.67
CA LYS A 117 -2.02 -11.13 -13.27
C LYS A 117 -3.47 -10.67 -13.44
N MET A 118 -4.04 -10.05 -12.42
CA MET A 118 -5.41 -9.52 -12.50
C MET A 118 -5.56 -8.46 -13.60
N VAL A 119 -4.62 -7.50 -13.68
CA VAL A 119 -4.66 -6.46 -14.72
C VAL A 119 -4.57 -7.07 -16.12
N GLN A 120 -3.69 -8.05 -16.33
CA GLN A 120 -3.57 -8.77 -17.60
C GLN A 120 -4.82 -9.60 -17.95
N ASP A 121 -5.47 -10.20 -16.96
CA ASP A 121 -6.71 -10.96 -17.16
C ASP A 121 -7.89 -10.05 -17.53
N LEU A 122 -7.92 -8.82 -17.00
CA LEU A 122 -8.93 -7.82 -17.36
C LEU A 122 -8.71 -7.25 -18.77
N GLN A 123 -7.47 -6.99 -19.16
CA GLN A 123 -7.14 -6.51 -20.52
C GLN A 123 -7.54 -7.53 -21.60
N ARG A 124 -7.34 -8.82 -21.34
CA ARG A 124 -7.72 -9.90 -22.27
C ARG A 124 -9.23 -10.07 -22.45
N LYS A 125 -10.04 -9.72 -21.46
CA LYS A 125 -11.51 -9.77 -21.55
C LYS A 125 -12.11 -8.58 -22.29
N ASN A 126 -11.37 -7.49 -22.38
CA ASN A 126 -11.79 -6.25 -23.03
C ASN A 126 -11.29 -6.13 -24.49
N SER A 127 -10.54 -7.13 -24.99
CA SER A 127 -10.09 -7.27 -26.38
C SER A 127 -10.97 -8.27 -27.12
#